data_AF-A0AAJ0CPF4-F1
#
_entry.id   AF-A0AAJ0CPF4-F1
#
_cell.length_a   1.000
_cell.length_b   1.000
_cell.length_c   1.000
_cell.angle_alpha   90.00
_cell.angle_beta   90.00
_cell.angle_gamma   90.00
#
_symmetry.space_group_name_H-M   'P 1'
#
loop_
_entity.id
_entity.type
_entity.pdbx_description
1 polymer ?
#
loop_
_entity_poly.entity_id
_entity_poly.type
_entity_poly.pdbx_seq_one_letter_code
_entity_poly.pdbx_strand_id
1 'polypeptide(L)'
;MTVFWLNYLQYAMTSYAQHRYLGTLPSREDFAEVLLHTPDVMDSGLWKRYYGRELMLFNPRARESWVSPDIQALPCSVNSIQSGELLEDASQMESSLLIKFALKIVQSTSSTNLRRGAIIKQSLSPLQTSIIRMRASKPTIPPYSDTKAYFWIQFVHAAYEALQPASAKDVSRTTGWHGHMNTLTFPAFQALFDVAGDEWRSYYSQPLWDSIEARIKFVSPDKRRLPNLISMPPLPAESKSHAPMVRKSSLGISMTKKMPSPASLSVMVAAVCDAAALSESDSPDPDVKTHADLIVFLYDTLVAQIPTGPVSDDSLAAMTKRRRDLRRRVDEALRVSGPSVEGATHKMFWIQQVLVAAEQVEGSCSSIDSFMNSNPHLAYKGLPLMYYSERALRSRQAMEVYVPPDRRALPNGSRGLVMLED
;
A
#
# COMPACT_ATOMS: atom_id res chain seq x y z
N MET A 1 6.22 -34.32 3.38
CA MET A 1 4.91 -34.94 3.04
C MET A 1 3.74 -34.44 3.89
N THR A 2 3.85 -34.35 5.22
CA THR A 2 2.75 -33.87 6.08
C THR A 2 2.22 -32.49 5.67
N VAL A 3 3.12 -31.55 5.38
CA VAL A 3 2.76 -30.18 4.97
C VAL A 3 2.04 -30.16 3.60
N PHE A 4 2.28 -31.12 2.71
CA PHE A 4 1.57 -31.23 1.43
C PHE A 4 0.09 -31.55 1.68
N TRP A 5 -0.16 -32.58 2.49
CA TRP A 5 -1.51 -32.99 2.85
C TRP A 5 -2.25 -31.93 3.66
N LEU A 6 -1.57 -31.20 4.55
CA LEU A 6 -2.17 -30.08 5.27
C LEU A 6 -2.60 -28.95 4.33
N ASN A 7 -1.76 -28.57 3.35
CA ASN A 7 -2.12 -27.55 2.37
C ASN A 7 -3.28 -28.00 1.46
N TYR A 8 -3.25 -29.25 1.01
CA TYR A 8 -4.28 -29.79 0.13
C TYR A 8 -5.62 -29.96 0.86
N LEU A 9 -5.59 -30.36 2.13
CA LEU A 9 -6.79 -30.40 2.98
C LEU A 9 -7.34 -28.99 3.24
N GLN A 10 -6.47 -28.01 3.46
CA GLN A 10 -6.89 -26.61 3.58
C GLN A 10 -7.58 -26.13 2.30
N TYR A 11 -7.04 -26.46 1.12
CA TYR A 11 -7.66 -26.17 -0.17
C TYR A 11 -9.04 -26.83 -0.34
N ALA A 12 -9.18 -28.09 0.06
CA ALA A 12 -10.47 -28.79 -0.01
C ALA A 12 -11.52 -28.13 0.92
N MET A 13 -11.13 -27.78 2.14
CA MET A 13 -12.01 -27.10 3.09
C MET A 13 -12.46 -25.71 2.62
N THR A 14 -11.56 -24.93 2.04
CA THR A 14 -11.88 -23.59 1.49
C THR A 14 -12.71 -23.69 0.22
N SER A 15 -12.42 -24.66 -0.65
CA SER A 15 -13.20 -24.90 -1.86
C SER A 15 -14.64 -25.31 -1.52
N TYR A 16 -14.82 -26.21 -0.55
CA TYR A 16 -16.13 -26.58 -0.04
C TYR A 16 -16.87 -25.39 0.60
N ALA A 17 -16.19 -24.59 1.43
CA ALA A 17 -16.77 -23.40 2.04
C ALA A 17 -17.24 -22.37 1.00
N GLN A 18 -16.48 -22.21 -0.09
CA GLN A 18 -16.86 -21.36 -1.21
C GLN A 18 -18.08 -21.90 -1.97
N HIS A 19 -18.12 -23.21 -2.26
CA HIS A 19 -19.24 -23.83 -2.96
C HIS A 19 -20.56 -23.79 -2.16
N ARG A 20 -20.48 -23.83 -0.82
CA ARG A 20 -21.63 -23.74 0.07
C ARG A 20 -21.92 -22.33 0.60
N TYR A 21 -21.17 -21.31 0.14
CA TYR A 21 -21.25 -19.92 0.62
C TYR A 21 -21.14 -19.77 2.15
N LEU A 22 -20.35 -20.64 2.79
CA LEU A 22 -20.10 -20.57 4.22
C LEU A 22 -19.09 -19.45 4.51
N GLY A 23 -19.51 -18.45 5.30
CA GLY A 23 -18.64 -17.37 5.76
C GLY A 23 -17.57 -17.79 6.79
N THR A 24 -17.53 -19.07 7.16
CA THR A 24 -16.64 -19.65 8.16
C THR A 24 -16.05 -20.98 7.66
N LEU A 25 -14.92 -21.40 8.23
CA LEU A 25 -14.31 -22.69 7.89
C LEU A 25 -15.24 -23.85 8.32
N PRO A 26 -15.30 -24.94 7.53
CA PRO A 26 -16.14 -26.09 7.84
C PRO A 26 -15.75 -26.71 9.19
N SER A 27 -16.75 -27.18 9.92
CA SER A 27 -16.57 -27.82 11.21
C SER A 27 -16.17 -29.29 11.05
N ARG A 28 -15.86 -29.97 12.16
CA ARG A 28 -15.54 -31.41 12.14
C ARG A 28 -16.70 -32.26 11.60
N GLU A 29 -17.94 -31.81 11.80
CA GLU A 29 -19.15 -32.49 11.35
C GLU A 29 -19.29 -32.43 9.81
N ASP A 30 -18.77 -31.37 9.19
CA ASP A 30 -18.78 -31.16 7.73
C ASP A 30 -17.66 -31.93 7.01
N PHE A 31 -16.77 -32.60 7.73
CA PHE A 31 -15.58 -33.22 7.15
C PHE A 31 -15.93 -34.29 6.11
N ALA A 32 -16.99 -35.07 6.34
CA ALA A 32 -17.46 -36.07 5.37
C ALA A 32 -17.91 -35.40 4.06
N GLU A 33 -18.61 -34.27 4.15
CA GLU A 33 -19.07 -33.50 2.99
C GLU A 33 -17.91 -32.85 2.23
N VAL A 34 -16.87 -32.38 2.94
CA VAL A 34 -15.64 -31.85 2.33
C VAL A 34 -14.93 -32.94 1.51
N LEU A 35 -14.86 -34.17 2.03
CA LEU A 35 -14.26 -35.30 1.31
C LEU A 35 -15.08 -35.71 0.07
N LEU A 36 -16.41 -35.65 0.15
CA LEU A 36 -17.28 -35.89 -1.00
C LEU A 36 -17.15 -34.81 -2.08
N HIS A 37 -16.94 -33.56 -1.68
CA HIS A 37 -16.73 -32.44 -2.61
C HIS A 37 -15.38 -32.50 -3.32
N THR A 38 -14.34 -33.00 -2.65
CA THR A 38 -12.98 -33.09 -3.23
C THR A 38 -12.43 -34.50 -3.02
N PRO A 39 -12.84 -35.48 -3.85
CA PRO A 39 -12.46 -36.88 -3.68
C PRO A 39 -10.95 -37.12 -3.87
N ASP A 40 -10.26 -36.22 -4.56
CA ASP A 40 -8.80 -36.26 -4.78
C ASP A 40 -8.01 -36.27 -3.45
N VAL A 41 -8.58 -35.74 -2.36
CA VAL A 41 -7.96 -35.78 -1.02
C VAL A 41 -7.77 -37.21 -0.52
N MET A 42 -8.61 -38.15 -0.99
CA MET A 42 -8.55 -39.56 -0.61
C MET A 42 -7.53 -40.36 -1.44
N ASP A 43 -7.02 -39.82 -2.55
CA ASP A 43 -6.04 -40.49 -3.39
C ASP A 43 -4.63 -40.38 -2.78
N SER A 44 -4.19 -41.45 -2.08
CA SER A 44 -2.83 -41.54 -1.52
C SER A 44 -1.68 -41.28 -2.51
N GLY A 45 -1.93 -41.38 -3.82
CA GLY A 45 -0.98 -41.15 -4.89
C GLY A 45 -0.93 -39.70 -5.41
N LEU A 46 -1.80 -38.81 -4.95
CA LEU A 46 -1.96 -37.45 -5.48
C LEU A 46 -0.66 -36.64 -5.49
N TRP A 47 0.18 -36.81 -4.47
CA TRP A 47 1.45 -36.09 -4.35
C TRP A 47 2.41 -36.34 -5.52
N LYS A 48 2.29 -37.47 -6.23
CA LYS A 48 3.10 -37.80 -7.41
C LYS A 48 2.85 -36.86 -8.59
N ARG A 49 1.73 -36.14 -8.59
CA ARG A 49 1.41 -35.11 -9.60
C ARG A 49 2.17 -33.80 -9.35
N TYR A 50 2.52 -33.54 -8.09
CA TYR A 50 3.17 -32.30 -7.67
C TYR A 50 4.67 -32.47 -7.44
N TYR A 51 5.08 -33.67 -7.01
CA TYR A 51 6.47 -33.97 -6.66
C TYR A 51 7.08 -35.07 -7.53
N GLY A 52 8.28 -34.80 -8.04
CA GLY A 52 9.16 -35.78 -8.67
C GLY A 52 9.63 -36.83 -7.67
N ARG A 53 9.74 -38.08 -8.14
CA ARG A 53 10.30 -39.19 -7.36
C ARG A 53 11.72 -38.88 -6.90
N GLU A 54 12.51 -38.23 -7.75
CA GLU A 54 13.90 -37.90 -7.46
C GLU A 54 14.04 -36.91 -6.29
N LEU A 55 13.19 -35.89 -6.27
CA LEU A 55 13.20 -34.86 -5.24
C LEU A 55 12.72 -35.38 -3.88
N MET A 56 11.73 -36.28 -3.86
CA MET A 56 11.13 -36.79 -2.62
C MET A 56 11.86 -38.01 -2.03
N LEU A 57 12.45 -38.89 -2.86
CA LEU A 57 13.07 -40.14 -2.39
C LEU A 57 14.57 -40.01 -2.16
N PHE A 58 15.29 -39.22 -2.97
CA PHE A 58 16.76 -39.17 -2.93
C PHE A 58 17.34 -37.88 -2.32
N ASN A 59 16.52 -36.87 -2.02
CA ASN A 59 16.99 -35.66 -1.34
C ASN A 59 16.87 -35.78 0.19
N PRO A 60 17.98 -35.78 0.96
CA PRO A 60 17.92 -35.86 2.42
C PRO A 60 17.21 -34.64 3.04
N ARG A 61 17.25 -33.47 2.39
CA ARG A 61 16.57 -32.26 2.88
C ARG A 61 15.04 -32.35 2.83
N ALA A 62 14.48 -33.18 1.95
CA ALA A 62 13.04 -33.41 1.86
C ALA A 62 12.47 -34.18 3.05
N ARG A 63 13.33 -34.87 3.82
CA ARG A 63 12.95 -35.55 5.07
C ARG A 63 12.94 -34.61 6.27
N GLU A 64 13.81 -33.62 6.29
CA GLU A 64 14.03 -32.73 7.44
C GLU A 64 13.30 -31.39 7.32
N SER A 65 13.01 -30.93 6.10
CA SER A 65 12.46 -29.60 5.83
C SER A 65 11.42 -29.62 4.72
N TRP A 66 10.53 -28.62 4.71
CA TRP A 66 9.57 -28.45 3.64
C TRP A 66 10.26 -28.08 2.33
N VAL A 67 9.99 -28.87 1.29
CA VAL A 67 10.47 -28.62 -0.07
C VAL A 67 9.26 -28.33 -0.95
N SER A 68 9.33 -27.24 -1.70
CA SER A 68 8.29 -26.85 -2.66
C SER A 68 8.21 -27.85 -3.81
N PRO A 69 7.02 -28.10 -4.38
CA PRO A 69 6.88 -29.04 -5.49
C PRO A 69 7.55 -28.54 -6.78
N ASP A 70 8.06 -29.50 -7.55
CA ASP A 70 8.86 -29.32 -8.77
C ASP A 70 8.06 -29.56 -10.05
N ILE A 71 7.06 -30.44 -10.03
CA ILE A 71 6.26 -30.76 -11.23
C ILE A 71 5.14 -29.74 -11.43
N GLN A 72 4.37 -29.48 -10.37
CA GLN A 72 3.21 -28.60 -10.43
C GLN A 72 3.10 -27.80 -9.13
N ALA A 73 2.74 -26.51 -9.21
CA ALA A 73 2.50 -25.70 -8.03
C ALA A 73 1.28 -26.22 -7.25
N LEU A 74 1.33 -26.15 -5.92
CA LEU A 74 0.19 -26.54 -5.08
C LEU A 74 -1.00 -25.61 -5.32
N PRO A 75 -2.24 -26.13 -5.25
CA PRO A 75 -3.42 -25.29 -5.24
C PRO A 75 -3.36 -24.37 -4.01
N CYS A 76 -2.98 -23.12 -4.21
CA CYS A 76 -3.11 -22.11 -3.17
C CYS A 76 -4.56 -21.63 -3.18
N SER A 77 -5.31 -21.89 -2.10
CA SER A 77 -6.46 -21.05 -1.75
C SER A 77 -5.96 -19.70 -1.29
N VAL A 78 -5.41 -18.94 -2.22
CA VAL A 78 -5.36 -17.50 -2.09
C VAL A 78 -6.82 -17.09 -1.99
N ASN A 79 -7.18 -16.51 -0.84
CA ASN A 79 -8.47 -15.88 -0.61
C ASN A 79 -8.92 -15.21 -1.90
N SER A 80 -9.91 -15.82 -2.54
CA SER A 80 -10.73 -15.10 -3.49
C SER A 80 -11.58 -14.14 -2.66
N ILE A 81 -10.96 -13.03 -2.27
CA ILE A 81 -11.63 -11.72 -2.21
C ILE A 81 -11.74 -11.19 -3.66
N GLN A 82 -11.85 -12.09 -4.65
CA GLN A 82 -12.13 -11.83 -6.05
C GLN A 82 -13.39 -12.56 -6.52
N SER A 83 -14.06 -13.34 -5.66
CA SER A 83 -15.34 -13.98 -5.96
C SER A 83 -16.45 -13.24 -5.22
N GLY A 84 -16.52 -11.96 -5.55
CA GLY A 84 -17.65 -11.06 -5.39
C GLY A 84 -17.75 -10.13 -6.60
N GLU A 85 -17.16 -10.48 -7.74
CA GLU A 85 -17.50 -9.86 -9.04
C GLU A 85 -18.87 -10.39 -9.47
N LEU A 86 -19.91 -10.07 -8.69
CA LEU A 86 -21.23 -9.88 -9.24
C LEU A 86 -21.10 -8.66 -10.16
N LEU A 87 -20.78 -8.88 -11.44
CA LEU A 87 -20.96 -7.91 -12.53
C LEU A 87 -20.87 -6.45 -12.04
N GLU A 88 -19.74 -6.06 -11.43
CA GLU A 88 -19.57 -4.64 -11.08
C GLU A 88 -19.51 -3.93 -12.43
N ASP A 89 -20.48 -3.05 -12.67
CA ASP A 89 -20.55 -2.27 -13.88
C ASP A 89 -19.20 -1.56 -14.05
N ALA A 90 -18.65 -1.59 -15.27
CA ALA A 90 -17.34 -1.00 -15.56
C ALA A 90 -17.25 0.47 -15.10
N SER A 91 -18.40 1.16 -15.07
CA SER A 91 -18.55 2.52 -14.55
C SER A 91 -18.38 2.63 -13.03
N GLN A 92 -18.84 1.64 -12.25
CA GLN A 92 -18.64 1.61 -10.79
C GLN A 92 -17.20 1.28 -10.43
N MET A 93 -16.56 0.40 -11.20
CA MET A 93 -15.13 0.09 -11.03
C MET A 93 -14.27 1.33 -11.33
N GLU A 94 -14.59 2.08 -12.40
CA GLU A 94 -13.94 3.36 -12.72
C GLU A 94 -14.11 4.37 -11.60
N SER A 95 -15.34 4.58 -11.14
CA SER A 95 -15.64 5.56 -10.09
C SER A 95 -14.93 5.19 -8.79
N SER A 96 -14.93 3.91 -8.40
CA SER A 96 -14.19 3.42 -7.24
C SER A 96 -12.68 3.64 -7.35
N LEU A 97 -12.09 3.48 -8.54
CA LEU A 97 -10.67 3.76 -8.77
C LEU A 97 -10.36 5.26 -8.63
N LEU A 98 -11.20 6.11 -9.22
CA LEU A 98 -11.03 7.56 -9.17
C LEU A 98 -11.25 8.11 -7.75
N ILE A 99 -12.22 7.58 -6.99
CA ILE A 99 -12.44 7.97 -5.59
C ILE A 99 -11.26 7.53 -4.71
N LYS A 100 -10.73 6.31 -4.88
CA LYS A 100 -9.51 5.86 -4.16
C LYS A 100 -8.34 6.79 -4.42
N PHE A 101 -8.16 7.18 -5.67
CA PHE A 101 -7.11 8.10 -6.08
C PHE A 101 -7.31 9.51 -5.50
N ALA A 102 -8.52 10.05 -5.60
CA ALA A 102 -8.90 11.33 -5.01
C ALA A 102 -8.66 11.37 -3.49
N LEU A 103 -9.03 10.30 -2.77
CA LEU A 103 -8.77 10.17 -1.34
C LEU A 103 -7.27 10.22 -1.05
N LYS A 104 -6.44 9.60 -1.88
CA LYS A 104 -4.97 9.66 -1.71
C LYS A 104 -4.41 11.04 -1.97
N ILE A 105 -4.86 11.74 -3.01
CA ILE A 105 -4.48 13.14 -3.24
C ILE A 105 -4.84 13.99 -2.02
N VAL A 106 -6.08 13.91 -1.55
CA VAL A 106 -6.56 14.75 -0.44
C VAL A 106 -5.78 14.45 0.84
N GLN A 107 -5.53 13.16 1.14
CA GLN A 107 -4.67 12.75 2.26
C GLN A 107 -3.26 13.34 2.14
N SER A 108 -2.61 13.22 0.97
CA SER A 108 -1.27 13.76 0.73
C SER A 108 -1.20 15.30 0.78
N THR A 109 -2.23 16.00 0.28
CA THR A 109 -2.32 17.46 0.36
C THR A 109 -2.58 17.94 1.78
N SER A 110 -3.25 17.15 2.62
CA SER A 110 -3.55 17.55 4.01
C SER A 110 -2.34 17.46 4.95
N SER A 111 -1.38 16.58 4.62
CA SER A 111 -0.12 16.44 5.37
C SER A 111 0.95 17.46 4.98
N THR A 112 0.73 18.22 3.91
CA THR A 112 1.71 19.15 3.34
C THR A 112 1.13 20.56 3.29
N ASN A 113 1.92 21.61 3.54
CA ASN A 113 1.46 23.01 3.43
C ASN A 113 1.33 23.49 1.96
N LEU A 114 1.15 22.57 1.02
CA LEU A 114 1.29 22.83 -0.41
C LEU A 114 -0.01 23.35 -1.03
N ARG A 115 0.15 24.10 -2.14
CA ARG A 115 -0.96 24.55 -2.97
C ARG A 115 -1.54 23.36 -3.72
N ARG A 116 -2.73 22.91 -3.30
CA ARG A 116 -3.57 21.85 -3.90
C ARG A 116 -3.47 21.69 -5.43
N GLY A 117 -3.45 22.80 -6.18
CA GLY A 117 -3.38 22.77 -7.64
C GLY A 117 -2.12 22.13 -8.22
N ALA A 118 -0.96 22.27 -7.55
CA ALA A 118 0.30 21.69 -8.01
C ALA A 118 0.31 20.16 -7.89
N ILE A 119 -0.08 19.64 -6.72
CA ILE A 119 -0.18 18.20 -6.45
C ILE A 119 -1.18 17.55 -7.41
N ILE A 120 -2.35 18.18 -7.63
CA ILE A 120 -3.33 17.68 -8.59
C ILE A 120 -2.69 17.57 -9.98
N LYS A 121 -2.09 18.65 -10.50
CA LYS A 121 -1.52 18.65 -11.85
C LYS A 121 -0.41 17.59 -12.02
N GLN A 122 0.47 17.43 -11.03
CA GLN A 122 1.52 16.40 -11.06
C GLN A 122 0.94 14.98 -11.02
N SER A 123 -0.17 14.77 -10.30
CA SER A 123 -0.79 13.46 -10.10
C SER A 123 -1.66 12.96 -11.26
N LEU A 124 -2.21 13.85 -12.10
CA LEU A 124 -3.12 13.46 -13.19
C LEU A 124 -2.44 12.65 -14.31
N SER A 125 -1.21 13.01 -14.69
CA SER A 125 -0.46 12.28 -15.72
C SER A 125 -0.12 10.81 -15.31
N PRO A 126 0.35 10.55 -14.08
CA PRO A 126 0.46 9.19 -13.55
C PRO A 126 -0.87 8.42 -13.49
N LEU A 127 -1.97 9.09 -13.11
CA LEU A 127 -3.30 8.47 -13.12
C LEU A 127 -3.70 8.03 -14.53
N GLN A 128 -3.57 8.94 -15.51
CA GLN A 128 -3.85 8.65 -16.91
C GLN A 128 -3.03 7.45 -17.40
N THR A 129 -1.72 7.44 -17.14
CA THR A 129 -0.81 6.35 -17.52
C THR A 129 -1.23 5.03 -16.87
N SER A 130 -1.61 5.06 -15.58
CA SER A 130 -2.08 3.86 -14.87
C SER A 130 -3.38 3.33 -15.46
N ILE A 131 -4.32 4.20 -15.83
CA ILE A 131 -5.58 3.79 -16.48
C ILE A 131 -5.30 3.21 -17.86
N ILE A 132 -4.43 3.83 -18.67
CA ILE A 132 -4.02 3.28 -19.97
C ILE A 132 -3.42 1.88 -19.83
N ARG A 133 -2.53 1.67 -18.86
CA ARG A 133 -1.94 0.35 -18.58
C ARG A 133 -2.98 -0.66 -18.12
N MET A 134 -3.88 -0.26 -17.21
CA MET A 134 -4.96 -1.14 -16.77
C MET A 134 -5.88 -1.53 -17.93
N ARG A 135 -6.17 -0.62 -18.86
CA ARG A 135 -6.95 -0.90 -20.07
C ARG A 135 -6.26 -1.87 -21.02
N ALA A 136 -4.93 -1.82 -21.11
CA ALA A 136 -4.16 -2.79 -21.88
C ALA A 136 -4.34 -4.23 -21.34
N SER A 137 -4.50 -4.39 -20.02
CA SER A 137 -4.77 -5.70 -19.41
C SER A 137 -6.27 -6.06 -19.34
N LYS A 138 -7.15 -5.07 -19.19
CA LYS A 138 -8.59 -5.24 -19.05
C LYS A 138 -9.32 -4.19 -19.91
N PRO A 139 -9.79 -4.55 -21.12
CA PRO A 139 -10.42 -3.59 -22.04
C PRO A 139 -11.80 -3.10 -21.55
N THR A 140 -12.38 -3.72 -20.53
CA THR A 140 -13.64 -3.30 -19.89
C THR A 140 -13.53 -1.95 -19.18
N ILE A 141 -12.32 -1.49 -18.87
CA ILE A 141 -12.12 -0.21 -18.17
C ILE A 141 -12.30 0.96 -19.15
N PRO A 142 -13.13 1.97 -18.82
CA PRO A 142 -13.35 3.14 -19.65
C PRO A 142 -12.09 4.00 -19.79
N PRO A 143 -11.99 4.82 -20.85
CA PRO A 143 -10.86 5.71 -21.07
C PRO A 143 -10.78 6.78 -19.97
N TYR A 144 -9.55 7.19 -19.66
CA TYR A 144 -9.29 8.29 -18.73
C TYR A 144 -10.03 9.57 -19.15
N SER A 145 -10.52 10.30 -18.16
CA SER A 145 -11.18 11.59 -18.35
C SER A 145 -10.77 12.58 -17.27
N ASP A 146 -10.23 13.73 -17.69
CA ASP A 146 -9.84 14.82 -16.81
C ASP A 146 -11.03 15.29 -15.96
N THR A 147 -12.19 15.51 -16.57
CA THR A 147 -13.38 15.99 -15.85
C THR A 147 -13.80 15.02 -14.76
N LYS A 148 -13.79 13.71 -15.03
CA LYS A 148 -14.12 12.70 -14.02
C LYS A 148 -13.13 12.69 -12.86
N ALA A 149 -11.83 12.78 -13.16
CA ALA A 149 -10.78 12.84 -12.14
C ALA A 149 -10.93 14.10 -11.25
N TYR A 150 -11.09 15.27 -11.86
CA TYR A 150 -11.29 16.53 -11.14
C TYR A 150 -12.57 16.52 -10.30
N PHE A 151 -13.68 16.00 -10.82
CA PHE A 151 -14.93 15.86 -10.08
C PHE A 151 -14.72 15.09 -8.78
N TRP A 152 -14.14 13.89 -8.84
CA TRP A 152 -13.93 13.06 -7.65
C TRP A 152 -12.92 13.68 -6.68
N ILE A 153 -11.88 14.36 -7.17
CA ILE A 153 -10.94 15.11 -6.31
C ILE A 153 -11.66 16.23 -5.56
N GLN A 154 -12.57 16.97 -6.22
CA GLN A 154 -13.36 18.01 -5.58
C GLN A 154 -14.38 17.44 -4.60
N PHE A 155 -15.04 16.35 -4.98
CA PHE A 155 -16.00 15.65 -4.14
C PHE A 155 -15.34 15.17 -2.85
N VAL A 156 -14.24 14.42 -2.94
CA VAL A 156 -13.55 13.92 -1.74
C VAL A 156 -12.98 15.06 -0.89
N HIS A 157 -12.58 16.17 -1.49
CA HIS A 157 -12.14 17.35 -0.75
C HIS A 157 -13.29 18.03 0.01
N ALA A 158 -14.46 18.17 -0.60
CA ALA A 158 -15.65 18.70 0.07
C ALA A 158 -16.11 17.79 1.23
N ALA A 159 -15.97 16.47 1.06
CA ALA A 159 -16.19 15.50 2.12
C ALA A 159 -15.12 15.62 3.24
N TYR A 160 -13.87 15.88 2.88
CA TYR A 160 -12.79 16.14 3.82
C TYR A 160 -13.03 17.41 4.65
N GLU A 161 -13.44 18.50 4.01
CA GLU A 161 -13.74 19.75 4.71
C GLU A 161 -14.86 19.59 5.75
N ALA A 162 -15.84 18.74 5.47
CA ALA A 162 -16.90 18.40 6.42
C ALA A 162 -16.41 17.67 7.69
N LEU A 163 -15.21 17.09 7.69
CA LEU A 163 -14.61 16.36 8.82
C LEU A 163 -13.64 17.20 9.67
N GLN A 164 -13.36 18.44 9.29
CA GLN A 164 -12.44 19.34 10.00
C GLN A 164 -12.94 19.71 11.42
N PRO A 165 -12.04 20.13 12.35
CA PRO A 165 -12.31 20.17 13.79
C PRO A 165 -13.46 21.08 14.26
N ALA A 166 -13.89 22.07 13.48
CA ALA A 166 -15.08 22.86 13.77
C ALA A 166 -16.38 22.04 13.69
N SER A 167 -16.38 21.01 12.84
CA SER A 167 -17.47 20.04 12.65
C SER A 167 -17.26 18.76 13.49
N ALA A 168 -16.00 18.38 13.78
CA ALA A 168 -15.66 17.08 14.38
C ALA A 168 -16.36 16.75 15.72
N LYS A 169 -16.71 17.75 16.54
CA LYS A 169 -17.49 17.52 17.78
C LYS A 169 -18.93 17.08 17.49
N ASP A 170 -19.53 17.59 16.43
CA ASP A 170 -20.87 17.23 15.96
C ASP A 170 -20.83 15.93 15.14
N VAL A 171 -19.77 15.72 14.35
CA VAL A 171 -19.52 14.45 13.62
C VAL A 171 -19.34 13.28 14.58
N SER A 172 -18.53 13.43 15.63
CA SER A 172 -18.31 12.36 16.61
C SER A 172 -19.59 11.95 17.33
N ARG A 173 -20.50 12.90 17.57
CA ARG A 173 -21.83 12.65 18.16
C ARG A 173 -22.82 11.99 17.20
N THR A 174 -22.75 12.30 15.91
CA THR A 174 -23.69 11.82 14.88
C THR A 174 -23.25 10.53 14.19
N THR A 175 -21.95 10.34 13.97
CA THR A 175 -21.40 9.19 13.21
C THR A 175 -20.54 8.24 14.05
N GLY A 176 -20.15 8.64 15.27
CA GLY A 176 -19.30 7.83 16.15
C GLY A 176 -17.85 7.70 15.65
N TRP A 177 -17.44 8.47 14.65
CA TRP A 177 -16.06 8.44 14.14
C TRP A 177 -15.11 9.29 15.00
N HIS A 178 -13.98 8.71 15.38
CA HIS A 178 -12.95 9.31 16.25
C HIS A 178 -11.54 9.25 15.61
N GLY A 179 -11.45 8.91 14.33
CA GLY A 179 -10.17 8.72 13.64
C GLY A 179 -9.60 10.01 13.07
N HIS A 180 -8.31 9.98 12.68
CA HIS A 180 -7.70 11.04 11.88
C HIS A 180 -7.87 10.73 10.38
N MET A 181 -8.10 11.73 9.54
CA MET A 181 -8.42 11.54 8.12
C MET A 181 -7.31 10.83 7.31
N ASN A 182 -6.05 10.97 7.74
CA ASN A 182 -4.88 10.26 7.17
C ASN A 182 -4.94 8.74 7.37
N THR A 183 -5.85 8.26 8.22
CA THR A 183 -6.08 6.83 8.48
C THR A 183 -7.35 6.31 7.81
N LEU A 184 -8.12 7.16 7.13
CA LEU A 184 -9.39 6.77 6.54
C LEU A 184 -9.18 5.82 5.35
N THR A 185 -9.75 4.62 5.45
CA THR A 185 -9.77 3.63 4.36
C THR A 185 -10.84 3.99 3.33
N PHE A 186 -10.70 3.52 2.09
CA PHE A 186 -11.75 3.69 1.07
C PHE A 186 -13.11 3.08 1.48
N PRO A 187 -13.19 1.85 2.02
CA PRO A 187 -14.46 1.31 2.50
C PRO A 187 -15.08 2.10 3.66
N ALA A 188 -14.24 2.64 4.56
CA ALA A 188 -14.73 3.51 5.63
C ALA A 188 -15.24 4.85 5.09
N PHE A 189 -14.58 5.42 4.07
CA PHE A 189 -15.05 6.62 3.39
C PHE A 189 -16.41 6.40 2.72
N GLN A 190 -16.57 5.29 1.98
CA GLN A 190 -17.86 4.94 1.37
C GLN A 190 -18.96 4.77 2.43
N ALA A 191 -18.66 4.11 3.56
CA ALA A 191 -19.63 3.93 4.63
C ALA A 191 -19.98 5.22 5.39
N LEU A 192 -19.05 6.19 5.50
CA LEU A 192 -19.28 7.46 6.20
C LEU A 192 -20.12 8.44 5.38
N PHE A 193 -19.91 8.47 4.07
CA PHE A 193 -20.56 9.42 3.17
C PHE A 193 -21.62 8.79 2.27
N ASP A 194 -21.90 7.50 2.44
CA ASP A 194 -22.82 6.70 1.63
C ASP A 194 -22.55 6.82 0.11
N VAL A 195 -21.29 6.65 -0.27
CA VAL A 195 -20.81 6.87 -1.64
C VAL A 195 -20.94 5.59 -2.48
N ALA A 196 -21.89 5.58 -3.40
CA ALA A 196 -22.19 4.51 -4.34
C ALA A 196 -21.41 4.64 -5.67
N GLY A 197 -20.89 5.82 -6.01
CA GLY A 197 -20.09 6.08 -7.22
C GLY A 197 -20.88 6.65 -8.41
N ASP A 198 -22.18 6.92 -8.26
CA ASP A 198 -23.04 7.54 -9.26
C ASP A 198 -23.44 8.99 -8.93
N GLU A 199 -22.83 9.59 -7.90
CA GLU A 199 -23.12 10.93 -7.39
C GLU A 199 -22.93 12.02 -8.46
N TRP A 200 -22.04 11.77 -9.43
CA TRP A 200 -21.81 12.65 -10.58
C TRP A 200 -23.09 12.92 -11.38
N ARG A 201 -24.06 11.99 -11.41
CA ARG A 201 -25.33 12.12 -12.16
C ARG A 201 -26.19 13.29 -11.68
N SER A 202 -25.98 13.72 -10.44
CA SER A 202 -26.65 14.90 -9.86
C SER A 202 -26.08 16.23 -10.36
N TYR A 203 -24.84 16.23 -10.86
CA TYR A 203 -24.09 17.42 -11.26
C TYR A 203 -23.88 17.51 -12.77
N TYR A 204 -23.69 16.37 -13.43
CA TYR A 204 -23.38 16.26 -14.85
C TYR A 204 -24.49 15.55 -15.63
N SER A 205 -24.80 16.02 -16.84
CA SER A 205 -25.49 15.22 -17.84
C SER A 205 -24.57 14.17 -18.45
N GLN A 206 -25.14 13.05 -18.86
CA GLN A 206 -24.39 11.95 -19.46
C GLN A 206 -23.68 12.35 -20.78
N PRO A 207 -24.29 13.14 -21.69
CA PRO A 207 -23.61 13.63 -22.89
C PRO A 207 -22.35 14.43 -22.57
N LEU A 208 -22.38 15.28 -21.53
CA LEU A 208 -21.22 16.06 -21.11
C LEU A 208 -20.17 15.18 -20.42
N TRP A 209 -20.59 14.29 -19.51
CA TRP A 209 -19.71 13.40 -18.74
C TRP A 209 -18.86 12.48 -19.61
N ASP A 210 -19.43 11.97 -20.71
CA ASP A 210 -18.75 11.06 -21.63
C ASP A 210 -18.16 11.75 -22.86
N SER A 211 -18.33 13.07 -22.98
CA SER A 211 -17.85 13.87 -24.12
C SER A 211 -16.33 13.80 -24.30
N ILE A 212 -15.88 14.00 -25.54
CA ILE A 212 -14.44 14.10 -25.85
C ILE A 212 -13.83 15.30 -25.13
N GLU A 213 -14.57 16.40 -25.03
CA GLU A 213 -14.10 17.61 -24.34
C GLU A 213 -13.83 17.33 -22.86
N ALA A 214 -14.74 16.63 -22.17
CA ALA A 214 -14.59 16.25 -20.78
C ALA A 214 -13.37 15.35 -20.53
N ARG A 215 -12.92 14.60 -21.55
CA ARG A 215 -11.74 13.74 -21.45
C ARG A 215 -10.43 14.50 -21.49
N ILE A 216 -10.36 15.57 -22.28
CA ILE A 216 -9.14 16.31 -22.58
C ILE A 216 -8.91 17.46 -21.60
N LYS A 217 -9.98 18.06 -21.09
CA LYS A 217 -9.91 19.15 -20.13
C LYS A 217 -11.06 19.09 -19.14
N PHE A 218 -10.88 19.74 -17.99
CA PHE A 218 -11.95 19.91 -17.01
C PHE A 218 -13.09 20.77 -17.59
N VAL A 219 -14.30 20.22 -17.57
CA VAL A 219 -15.54 20.92 -17.92
C VAL A 219 -16.39 21.09 -16.65
N SER A 220 -16.89 22.30 -16.43
CA SER A 220 -17.78 22.60 -15.29
C SER A 220 -19.11 21.85 -15.42
N PRO A 221 -19.75 21.45 -14.30
CA PRO A 221 -21.01 20.73 -14.36
C PRO A 221 -22.14 21.60 -14.92
N ASP A 222 -23.05 20.95 -15.65
CA ASP A 222 -24.17 21.57 -16.36
C ASP A 222 -25.49 21.53 -15.59
N LYS A 223 -25.71 20.54 -14.71
CA LYS A 223 -26.94 20.43 -13.93
C LYS A 223 -26.90 21.25 -12.64
N ARG A 224 -25.84 21.08 -11.85
CA ARG A 224 -25.70 21.70 -10.52
C ARG A 224 -24.25 22.06 -10.26
N ARG A 225 -24.02 23.16 -9.55
CA ARG A 225 -22.66 23.50 -9.06
C ARG A 225 -22.21 22.46 -8.05
N LEU A 226 -20.90 22.19 -8.03
CA LEU A 226 -20.31 21.28 -7.08
C LEU A 226 -20.45 21.84 -5.66
N PRO A 227 -20.85 21.01 -4.69
CA PRO A 227 -21.01 21.47 -3.32
C PRO A 227 -19.62 21.75 -2.74
N ASN A 228 -19.50 22.87 -2.03
CA ASN A 228 -18.28 23.16 -1.26
C ASN A 228 -18.17 22.23 -0.03
N LEU A 229 -19.30 21.73 0.48
CA LEU A 229 -19.38 20.83 1.62
C LEU A 229 -20.35 19.68 1.31
N ILE A 230 -19.90 18.44 1.49
CA ILE A 230 -20.77 17.25 1.39
C ILE A 230 -21.25 16.91 2.79
N SER A 231 -22.56 16.98 3.00
CA SER A 231 -23.17 16.64 4.29
C SER A 231 -23.18 15.13 4.46
N MET A 232 -22.81 14.66 5.66
CA MET A 232 -22.98 13.25 6.02
C MET A 232 -24.46 12.96 6.26
N PRO A 233 -25.03 11.88 5.70
CA PRO A 233 -26.38 11.47 6.02
C PRO A 233 -26.49 11.12 7.53
N PRO A 234 -27.57 11.54 8.23
CA PRO A 234 -27.80 11.11 9.60
C PRO A 234 -27.97 9.58 9.62
N LEU A 235 -27.23 8.88 10.49
CA LEU A 235 -27.36 7.43 10.61
C LEU A 235 -28.82 7.05 10.91
N PRO A 236 -29.48 6.23 10.07
CA PRO A 236 -30.77 5.66 10.43
C PRO A 236 -30.63 4.78 11.67
N ALA A 237 -31.56 4.91 12.63
CA ALA A 237 -31.56 4.14 13.87
C ALA A 237 -31.59 2.61 13.68
N GLU A 238 -31.87 2.15 12.45
CA GLU A 238 -32.03 0.74 12.09
C GLU A 238 -30.82 0.12 11.37
N SER A 239 -29.82 0.90 10.94
CA SER A 239 -28.60 0.37 10.28
C SER A 239 -27.48 0.04 11.28
N LYS A 240 -27.82 -0.78 12.29
CA LYS A 240 -26.84 -1.37 13.24
C LYS A 240 -25.83 -2.32 12.57
N SER A 241 -25.95 -2.59 11.27
CA SER A 241 -25.03 -3.39 10.47
C SER A 241 -23.78 -2.65 9.97
N HIS A 242 -23.79 -1.31 9.87
CA HIS A 242 -22.63 -0.53 9.38
C HIS A 242 -21.75 0.03 10.52
N ALA A 243 -22.32 0.22 11.71
CA ALA A 243 -21.60 0.64 12.92
C ALA A 243 -20.39 -0.24 13.33
N PRO A 244 -20.41 -1.59 13.21
CA PRO A 244 -19.24 -2.40 13.55
C PRO A 244 -18.09 -2.23 12.55
N MET A 245 -18.36 -1.81 11.31
CA MET A 245 -17.34 -1.60 10.29
C MET A 245 -16.59 -0.27 10.51
N VAL A 246 -17.31 0.79 10.86
CA VAL A 246 -16.73 2.09 11.24
C VAL A 246 -15.92 1.98 12.55
N ARG A 247 -16.39 1.22 13.55
CA ARG A 247 -15.66 0.98 14.81
C ARG A 247 -14.41 0.12 14.65
N LYS A 248 -14.40 -0.88 13.77
CA LYS A 248 -13.18 -1.65 13.45
C LYS A 248 -12.17 -0.83 12.64
N SER A 249 -12.67 0.10 11.82
CA SER A 249 -11.86 1.00 11.00
C SER A 249 -11.27 2.17 11.80
N SER A 250 -11.93 2.60 12.87
CA SER A 250 -11.47 3.69 13.75
C SER A 250 -10.43 3.26 14.78
N LEU A 251 -10.19 1.96 14.98
CA LEU A 251 -9.29 1.41 16.00
C LEU A 251 -7.97 0.83 15.48
N GLY A 252 -7.68 0.90 14.18
CA GLY A 252 -6.45 0.31 13.68
C GLY A 252 -6.12 0.77 12.26
N ILE A 253 -5.17 1.70 12.19
CA ILE A 253 -4.22 1.94 11.11
C ILE A 253 -4.56 1.17 9.82
N SER A 254 -5.13 1.87 8.85
CA SER A 254 -5.32 1.40 7.48
C SER A 254 -3.97 1.02 6.85
N MET A 255 -3.53 -0.21 7.06
CA MET A 255 -2.31 -0.74 6.44
C MET A 255 -2.72 -1.98 5.68
N THR A 256 -3.24 -1.75 4.48
CA THR A 256 -3.52 -2.83 3.55
C THR A 256 -2.23 -3.64 3.35
N LYS A 257 -2.30 -4.96 3.52
CA LYS A 257 -1.17 -5.91 3.27
C LYS A 257 -0.73 -5.97 1.81
N LYS A 258 -1.16 -5.00 0.99
CA LYS A 258 -0.96 -4.93 -0.45
C LYS A 258 -0.41 -3.55 -0.78
N MET A 259 0.55 -3.55 -1.71
CA MET A 259 1.15 -2.34 -2.24
C MET A 259 0.09 -1.44 -2.87
N PRO A 260 0.15 -0.11 -2.65
CA PRO A 260 -0.71 0.83 -3.36
C PRO A 260 -0.55 0.73 -4.88
N SER A 261 -1.56 1.19 -5.63
CA SER A 261 -1.47 1.23 -7.09
C SER A 261 -0.35 2.18 -7.54
N PRO A 262 0.25 1.97 -8.73
CA PRO A 262 1.30 2.84 -9.26
C PRO A 262 0.90 4.32 -9.28
N ALA A 263 -0.35 4.64 -9.67
CA ALA A 263 -0.87 6.01 -9.62
C ALA A 263 -0.87 6.59 -8.19
N SER A 264 -1.28 5.79 -7.20
CA SER A 264 -1.28 6.24 -5.79
C SER A 264 0.13 6.47 -5.28
N LEU A 265 1.10 5.62 -5.67
CA LEU A 265 2.50 5.79 -5.33
C LEU A 265 3.08 7.06 -5.94
N SER A 266 2.76 7.37 -7.20
CA SER A 266 3.21 8.62 -7.83
C SER A 266 2.71 9.87 -7.10
N VAL A 267 1.49 9.85 -6.55
CA VAL A 267 0.99 10.95 -5.69
C VAL A 267 1.81 11.06 -4.41
N MET A 268 2.14 9.93 -3.79
CA MET A 268 2.97 9.93 -2.58
C MET A 268 4.40 10.42 -2.89
N VAL A 269 4.98 10.02 -4.02
CA VAL A 269 6.29 10.49 -4.49
C VAL A 269 6.30 11.99 -4.70
N ALA A 270 5.30 12.52 -5.41
CA ALA A 270 5.13 13.97 -5.61
C ALA A 270 5.12 14.72 -4.26
N ALA A 271 4.37 14.19 -3.27
CA ALA A 271 4.34 14.79 -1.94
C ALA A 271 5.69 14.74 -1.20
N VAL A 272 6.53 13.72 -1.43
CA VAL A 272 7.88 13.64 -0.86
C VAL A 272 8.84 14.61 -1.56
N CYS A 273 8.82 14.65 -2.89
CA CYS A 273 9.65 15.59 -3.67
C CYS A 273 9.34 17.04 -3.32
N ASP A 274 8.06 17.40 -3.22
CA ASP A 274 7.66 18.75 -2.86
C ASP A 274 8.05 19.08 -1.40
N ALA A 275 7.97 18.11 -0.47
CA ALA A 275 8.46 18.31 0.91
C ALA A 275 9.97 18.58 0.93
N ALA A 276 10.74 17.89 0.08
CA ALA A 276 12.17 18.14 -0.07
C ALA A 276 12.46 19.57 -0.56
N ALA A 277 11.68 20.06 -1.51
CA ALA A 277 11.83 21.42 -2.03
C ALA A 277 11.52 22.52 -0.99
N LEU A 278 10.73 22.20 0.04
CA LEU A 278 10.37 23.12 1.13
C LEU A 278 11.26 22.98 2.38
N SER A 279 12.17 22.01 2.39
CA SER A 279 13.02 21.76 3.55
C SER A 279 14.17 22.78 3.62
N GLU A 280 14.04 23.78 4.50
CA GLU A 280 15.16 24.66 4.90
C GLU A 280 15.98 23.93 5.98
N SER A 281 17.05 23.25 5.55
CA SER A 281 17.90 22.40 6.39
C SER A 281 18.87 23.21 7.24
N ASP A 282 18.40 23.88 8.31
CA ASP A 282 19.28 24.60 9.26
C ASP A 282 19.07 24.20 10.73
N SER A 283 18.23 23.20 11.04
CA SER A 283 18.09 22.72 12.44
C SER A 283 19.06 21.58 12.76
N PRO A 284 19.82 21.65 13.86
CA PRO A 284 20.81 20.64 14.24
C PRO A 284 20.22 19.34 14.80
N ASP A 285 18.95 19.33 15.20
CA ASP A 285 18.26 18.14 15.71
C ASP A 285 17.28 17.57 14.64
N PRO A 286 17.44 16.29 14.24
CA PRO A 286 16.61 15.66 13.22
C PRO A 286 15.29 15.16 13.81
N ASP A 287 14.42 16.10 14.23
CA ASP A 287 13.05 15.77 14.64
C ASP A 287 12.13 15.69 13.42
N VAL A 288 11.94 14.46 12.95
CA VAL A 288 11.20 14.12 11.74
C VAL A 288 9.70 14.08 12.04
N LYS A 289 8.96 15.07 11.55
CA LYS A 289 7.52 15.21 11.82
C LYS A 289 6.67 14.32 10.93
N THR A 290 7.02 14.20 9.66
CA THR A 290 6.26 13.43 8.66
C THR A 290 7.08 12.30 8.04
N HIS A 291 6.40 11.38 7.35
CA HIS A 291 7.08 10.33 6.57
C HIS A 291 7.88 10.91 5.40
N ALA A 292 7.43 12.02 4.82
CA ALA A 292 8.16 12.68 3.76
C ALA A 292 9.50 13.20 4.27
N ASP A 293 9.50 13.89 5.41
CA ASP A 293 10.72 14.41 6.06
C ASP A 293 11.71 13.28 6.38
N LEU A 294 11.21 12.10 6.77
CA LEU A 294 12.06 10.92 7.02
C LEU A 294 12.83 10.53 5.76
N ILE A 295 12.12 10.43 4.63
CA ILE A 295 12.72 9.98 3.37
C ILE A 295 13.70 11.04 2.84
N VAL A 296 13.37 12.33 2.96
CA VAL A 296 14.27 13.43 2.60
C VAL A 296 15.54 13.37 3.44
N PHE A 297 15.42 13.28 4.76
CA PHE A 297 16.55 13.15 5.68
C PHE A 297 17.43 11.94 5.32
N LEU A 298 16.83 10.77 5.12
CA LEU A 298 17.59 9.57 4.76
C LEU A 298 18.27 9.69 3.39
N TYR A 299 17.65 10.36 2.42
CA TYR A 299 18.26 10.64 1.12
C TYR A 299 19.48 11.57 1.29
N ASP A 300 19.35 12.67 2.03
CA ASP A 300 20.43 13.64 2.23
C ASP A 300 21.61 13.03 3.00
N THR A 301 21.33 12.24 4.04
CA THR A 301 22.37 11.59 4.87
C THR A 301 23.04 10.42 4.15
N LEU A 302 22.29 9.55 3.47
CA LEU A 302 22.82 8.29 2.93
C LEU A 302 23.21 8.38 1.45
N VAL A 303 22.49 9.17 0.63
CA VAL A 303 22.56 9.13 -0.83
C VAL A 303 23.20 10.40 -1.42
N ALA A 304 22.71 11.60 -1.06
CA ALA A 304 23.14 12.86 -1.69
C ALA A 304 24.64 13.16 -1.51
N GLN A 305 25.22 12.72 -0.38
CA GLN A 305 26.63 12.91 -0.08
C GLN A 305 27.55 11.83 -0.65
N ILE A 306 27.06 10.86 -1.44
CA ILE A 306 27.92 9.84 -2.07
C ILE A 306 28.79 10.54 -3.15
N PRO A 307 30.13 10.43 -3.07
CA PRO A 307 31.00 11.08 -4.05
C PRO A 307 30.75 10.52 -5.46
N THR A 308 30.31 11.38 -6.38
CA THR A 308 30.00 11.06 -7.79
C THR A 308 31.24 11.03 -8.69
N GLY A 309 32.41 10.69 -8.14
CA GLY A 309 33.66 10.64 -8.90
C GLY A 309 33.82 9.33 -9.67
N PRO A 310 34.51 9.32 -10.83
CA PRO A 310 34.82 8.08 -11.52
C PRO A 310 35.60 7.14 -10.58
N VAL A 311 35.14 5.90 -10.48
CA VAL A 311 35.80 4.81 -9.76
C VAL A 311 37.07 4.46 -10.53
N SER A 312 38.12 5.26 -10.34
CA SER A 312 39.42 5.05 -10.98
C SER A 312 40.46 4.45 -10.04
N ASP A 313 40.10 4.20 -8.77
CA ASP A 313 41.06 3.74 -7.77
C ASP A 313 40.46 2.58 -6.97
N ASP A 314 40.65 1.36 -7.49
CA ASP A 314 40.37 0.06 -6.83
C ASP A 314 41.36 -0.22 -5.68
N SER A 315 41.80 0.84 -4.99
CA SER A 315 42.68 0.74 -3.84
C SER A 315 41.89 0.24 -2.64
N LEU A 316 42.44 -0.76 -1.93
CA LEU A 316 41.93 -1.24 -0.65
C LEU A 316 41.72 -0.09 0.37
N ALA A 317 42.53 0.97 0.27
CA ALA A 317 42.38 2.19 1.07
C ALA A 317 41.11 3.00 0.73
N ALA A 318 40.72 3.05 -0.54
CA ALA A 318 39.50 3.71 -1.00
C ALA A 318 38.25 2.93 -0.56
N MET A 319 38.26 1.60 -0.67
CA MET A 319 37.17 0.73 -0.18
C MET A 319 36.99 0.83 1.34
N THR A 320 38.08 0.79 2.11
CA THR A 320 38.01 0.92 3.59
C THR A 320 37.59 2.30 4.05
N LYS A 321 37.96 3.38 3.33
CA LYS A 321 37.45 4.73 3.57
C LYS A 321 35.94 4.81 3.29
N ARG A 322 35.48 4.29 2.14
CA ARG A 322 34.06 4.25 1.78
C ARG A 322 33.21 3.49 2.80
N ARG A 323 33.71 2.36 3.31
CA ARG A 323 33.02 1.58 4.36
C ARG A 323 32.93 2.35 5.68
N ARG A 324 33.98 3.07 6.09
CA ARG A 324 33.97 3.92 7.29
C ARG A 324 33.01 5.11 7.16
N ASP A 325 33.00 5.76 6.00
CA ASP A 325 32.09 6.88 5.74
C ASP A 325 30.62 6.41 5.72
N LEU A 326 30.34 5.24 5.13
CA LEU A 326 29.01 4.63 5.19
C LEU A 326 28.59 4.30 6.62
N ARG A 327 29.47 3.70 7.43
CA ARG A 327 29.18 3.40 8.85
C ARG A 327 28.83 4.67 9.62
N ARG A 328 29.61 5.74 9.45
CA ARG A 328 29.34 7.05 10.09
C ARG A 328 27.94 7.58 9.73
N ARG A 329 27.56 7.50 8.45
CA ARG A 329 26.24 7.96 7.97
C ARG A 329 25.09 7.10 8.47
N VAL A 330 25.30 5.79 8.58
CA VAL A 330 24.31 4.88 9.18
C VAL A 330 24.12 5.20 10.65
N ASP A 331 25.21 5.44 11.40
CA ASP A 331 25.14 5.85 12.81
C ASP A 331 24.41 7.20 12.98
N GLU A 332 24.61 8.13 12.04
CA GLU A 332 23.88 9.40 11.98
C GLU A 332 22.39 9.19 11.68
N ALA A 333 22.07 8.35 10.69
CA ALA A 333 20.69 8.02 10.35
C ALA A 333 19.93 7.32 11.49
N LEU A 334 20.62 6.55 12.33
CA LEU A 334 20.01 5.90 13.51
C LEU A 334 19.62 6.89 14.62
N ARG A 335 20.21 8.08 14.66
CA ARG A 335 19.89 9.13 15.65
C ARG A 335 18.56 9.84 15.36
N VAL A 336 18.00 9.68 14.17
CA VAL A 336 16.71 10.29 13.78
C VAL A 336 15.63 9.98 14.81
N SER A 337 14.82 10.97 15.17
CA SER A 337 13.71 10.78 16.11
C SER A 337 12.44 11.33 15.48
N GLY A 338 11.30 10.70 15.78
CA GLY A 338 10.02 11.17 15.26
C GLY A 338 8.91 10.12 15.27
N PRO A 339 7.64 10.54 15.18
CA PRO A 339 6.46 9.67 15.23
C PRO A 339 6.36 8.65 14.08
N SER A 340 7.18 8.79 13.03
CA SER A 340 7.20 7.85 11.90
C SER A 340 8.31 6.77 12.00
N VAL A 341 9.20 6.85 12.99
CA VAL A 341 10.35 5.94 13.20
C VAL A 341 10.48 5.57 14.68
N GLU A 342 9.38 5.08 15.23
CA GLU A 342 9.33 4.59 16.60
C GLU A 342 9.99 3.19 16.67
N GLY A 343 11.20 3.15 17.24
CA GLY A 343 11.95 1.92 17.52
C GLY A 343 13.13 1.63 16.59
N ALA A 344 14.11 0.90 17.13
CA ALA A 344 15.34 0.50 16.42
C ALA A 344 15.05 -0.29 15.14
N THR A 345 14.05 -1.19 15.16
CA THR A 345 13.68 -2.00 13.99
C THR A 345 13.11 -1.14 12.86
N HIS A 346 12.26 -0.17 13.17
CA HIS A 346 11.69 0.74 12.15
C HIS A 346 12.77 1.59 11.49
N LYS A 347 13.71 2.13 12.27
CA LYS A 347 14.83 2.93 11.75
C LYS A 347 15.70 2.10 10.82
N MET A 348 16.13 0.93 11.30
CA MET A 348 16.98 0.03 10.53
C MET A 348 16.30 -0.43 9.23
N PHE A 349 15.00 -0.72 9.28
CA PHE A 349 14.22 -1.06 8.08
C PHE A 349 14.32 0.03 7.01
N TRP A 350 14.03 1.29 7.36
CA TRP A 350 14.05 2.39 6.39
C TRP A 350 15.46 2.68 5.86
N ILE A 351 16.48 2.64 6.72
CA ILE A 351 17.88 2.78 6.32
C ILE A 351 18.24 1.71 5.28
N GLN A 352 17.89 0.44 5.55
CA GLN A 352 18.16 -0.66 4.62
C GLN A 352 17.40 -0.49 3.29
N GLN A 353 16.13 -0.09 3.31
CA GLN A 353 15.37 0.13 2.07
C GLN A 353 15.97 1.25 1.21
N VAL A 354 16.40 2.36 1.83
CA VAL A 354 17.05 3.47 1.11
C VAL A 354 18.40 3.06 0.54
N LEU A 355 19.21 2.31 1.29
CA LEU A 355 20.52 1.83 0.80
C LEU A 355 20.38 0.83 -0.35
N VAL A 356 19.45 -0.13 -0.24
CA VAL A 356 19.15 -1.06 -1.35
C VAL A 356 18.65 -0.31 -2.58
N ALA A 357 17.80 0.70 -2.40
CA ALA A 357 17.34 1.55 -3.48
C ALA A 357 18.50 2.35 -4.13
N ALA A 358 19.44 2.84 -3.33
CA ALA A 358 20.62 3.56 -3.81
C ALA A 358 21.58 2.65 -4.60
N GLU A 359 21.70 1.37 -4.22
CA GLU A 359 22.50 0.38 -4.96
C GLU A 359 21.88 -0.01 -6.31
N GLN A 360 20.54 0.03 -6.41
CA GLN A 360 19.80 -0.36 -7.62
C GLN A 360 19.74 0.73 -8.69
N VAL A 361 20.04 1.98 -8.35
CA VAL A 361 20.11 3.05 -9.34
C VAL A 361 21.47 2.96 -10.06
N GLU A 362 21.44 2.53 -11.32
CA GLU A 362 22.59 2.60 -12.21
C GLU A 362 22.89 4.06 -12.57
N GLY A 363 23.80 4.69 -11.82
CA GLY A 363 24.25 6.06 -12.05
C GLY A 363 24.05 6.99 -10.84
N SER A 364 24.74 8.13 -10.85
CA SER A 364 24.59 9.15 -9.81
C SER A 364 23.19 9.77 -9.85
N CYS A 365 22.31 9.43 -8.90
CA CYS A 365 21.12 10.26 -8.65
C CYS A 365 21.59 11.62 -8.12
N SER A 366 21.58 12.63 -8.98
CA SER A 366 21.92 14.01 -8.59
C SER A 366 20.79 14.71 -7.86
N SER A 367 19.54 14.23 -7.99
CA SER A 367 18.36 14.82 -7.36
C SER A 367 17.44 13.78 -6.70
N ILE A 368 16.78 14.22 -5.63
CA ILE A 368 15.78 13.43 -4.91
C ILE A 368 14.61 13.05 -5.81
N ASP A 369 14.23 13.90 -6.76
CA ASP A 369 13.19 13.60 -7.75
C ASP A 369 13.53 12.36 -8.59
N SER A 370 14.76 12.28 -9.10
CA SER A 370 15.21 11.14 -9.90
C SER A 370 15.21 9.86 -9.07
N PHE A 371 15.66 9.96 -7.82
CA PHE A 371 15.72 8.84 -6.89
C PHE A 371 14.34 8.30 -6.53
N MET A 372 13.41 9.19 -6.15
CA MET A 372 12.07 8.81 -5.73
C MET A 372 11.20 8.30 -6.88
N ASN A 373 11.37 8.83 -8.10
CA ASN A 373 10.68 8.32 -9.28
C ASN A 373 11.17 6.92 -9.69
N SER A 374 12.44 6.60 -9.44
CA SER A 374 12.99 5.26 -9.65
C SER A 374 12.57 4.27 -8.55
N ASN A 375 12.35 4.78 -7.33
CA ASN A 375 12.01 4.00 -6.15
C ASN A 375 10.68 4.44 -5.49
N PRO A 376 9.55 4.37 -6.22
CA PRO A 376 8.26 4.94 -5.75
C PRO A 376 7.68 4.22 -4.53
N HIS A 377 8.18 3.03 -4.22
CA HIS A 377 7.76 2.24 -3.06
C HIS A 377 8.17 2.87 -1.73
N LEU A 378 9.25 3.68 -1.69
CA LEU A 378 9.75 4.34 -0.49
C LEU A 378 8.78 5.42 0.02
N ALA A 379 7.97 6.01 -0.85
CA ALA A 379 6.99 7.01 -0.48
C ALA A 379 5.81 6.43 0.35
N TYR A 380 5.65 5.10 0.37
CA TYR A 380 4.58 4.45 1.09
C TYR A 380 4.95 4.18 2.56
N LYS A 381 4.46 5.03 3.49
CA LYS A 381 4.66 4.87 4.96
C LYS A 381 4.36 3.46 5.49
N GLY A 382 3.43 2.74 4.86
CA GLY A 382 3.03 1.40 5.26
C GLY A 382 3.93 0.26 4.80
N LEU A 383 5.05 0.56 4.14
CA LEU A 383 5.98 -0.44 3.62
C LEU A 383 6.50 -1.43 4.69
N PRO A 384 6.84 -1.03 5.94
CA PRO A 384 7.30 -1.98 6.96
C PRO A 384 6.31 -3.12 7.20
N LEU A 385 5.01 -2.87 7.12
CA LEU A 385 3.96 -3.86 7.41
C LEU A 385 3.79 -4.91 6.30
N MET A 386 4.47 -4.74 5.17
CA MET A 386 4.62 -5.79 4.17
C MET A 386 5.61 -6.87 4.61
N TYR A 387 6.58 -6.50 5.45
CA TYR A 387 7.67 -7.37 5.92
C TYR A 387 7.47 -7.83 7.36
N TYR A 388 6.80 -6.99 8.17
CA TYR A 388 6.59 -7.23 9.59
C TYR A 388 5.09 -7.32 9.95
N SER A 389 4.75 -8.10 10.96
CA SER A 389 3.48 -7.99 11.67
C SER A 389 3.47 -6.77 12.59
N GLU A 390 2.28 -6.19 12.83
CA GLU A 390 2.13 -5.10 13.80
C GLU A 390 2.60 -5.51 15.20
N ARG A 391 2.38 -6.78 15.57
CA ARG A 391 2.84 -7.32 16.85
C ARG A 391 4.37 -7.35 16.94
N ALA A 392 5.06 -7.69 15.85
CA ALA A 392 6.51 -7.67 15.79
C ALA A 392 7.05 -6.23 15.90
N LEU A 393 6.55 -5.30 15.09
CA LEU A 393 7.00 -3.89 15.09
C LEU A 393 6.72 -3.15 16.40
N ARG A 394 5.62 -3.48 17.08
CA ARG A 394 5.25 -2.85 18.37
C ARG A 394 5.81 -3.60 19.58
N SER A 395 6.58 -4.66 19.38
CA SER A 395 7.18 -5.38 20.49
C SER A 395 8.23 -4.50 21.18
N ARG A 396 8.38 -4.65 22.50
CA ARG A 396 9.43 -3.96 23.26
C ARG A 396 10.82 -4.26 22.69
N GLN A 397 11.02 -5.49 22.23
CA GLN A 397 12.27 -5.90 21.59
C GLN A 397 12.54 -5.11 20.30
N ALA A 398 11.53 -4.88 19.44
CA ALA A 398 11.69 -4.11 18.21
C ALA A 398 11.95 -2.62 18.45
N MET A 399 11.59 -2.11 19.63
CA MET A 399 11.91 -0.75 20.06
C MET A 399 13.38 -0.60 20.44
N GLU A 400 13.93 -1.58 21.16
CA GLU A 400 15.27 -1.54 21.72
C GLU A 400 16.34 -2.08 20.75
N VAL A 401 16.01 -3.11 19.97
CA VAL A 401 16.94 -3.86 19.10
C VAL A 401 16.30 -4.14 17.74
N TYR A 402 17.13 -4.36 16.72
CA TYR A 402 16.67 -4.84 15.42
C TYR A 402 16.10 -6.26 15.52
N VAL A 403 14.87 -6.44 15.05
CA VAL A 403 14.22 -7.74 14.92
C VAL A 403 14.09 -8.07 13.44
N PRO A 404 14.42 -9.30 12.98
CA PRO A 404 14.26 -9.68 11.59
C PRO A 404 12.77 -9.79 11.18
N PRO A 405 12.46 -9.65 9.88
CA PRO A 405 11.09 -9.65 9.40
C PRO A 405 10.41 -11.03 9.51
N ASP A 406 9.16 -11.04 9.95
CA ASP A 406 8.36 -12.26 10.21
C ASP A 406 7.41 -12.63 9.07
N ARG A 407 7.19 -11.73 8.08
CA ARG A 407 6.29 -11.99 6.93
C ARG A 407 7.02 -12.25 5.63
N ARG A 408 8.05 -11.47 5.33
CA ARG A 408 8.80 -11.52 4.07
C ARG A 408 10.27 -11.25 4.33
N ALA A 409 11.15 -11.97 3.64
CA ALA A 409 12.58 -11.64 3.67
C ALA A 409 12.83 -10.27 3.03
N LEU A 410 13.78 -9.53 3.59
CA LEU A 410 14.28 -8.29 2.99
C LEU A 410 15.11 -8.60 1.74
N PRO A 411 15.20 -7.67 0.77
CA PRO A 411 16.03 -7.84 -0.42
C PRO A 411 17.50 -8.13 -0.06
N ASN A 412 18.16 -9.00 -0.84
CA ASN A 412 19.47 -9.59 -0.54
C ASN A 412 20.64 -8.59 -0.36
N GLY A 413 20.50 -7.32 -0.75
CA GLY A 413 21.49 -6.25 -0.47
C GLY A 413 21.64 -5.93 1.04
N SER A 414 20.66 -6.31 1.85
CA SER A 414 20.65 -6.12 3.31
C SER A 414 21.65 -6.99 4.10
N ARG A 415 22.23 -8.03 3.49
CA ARG A 415 23.24 -8.88 4.16
C ARG A 415 24.56 -8.15 4.47
N GLY A 416 24.87 -7.08 3.74
CA GLY A 416 26.10 -6.30 3.97
C GLY A 416 26.11 -5.50 5.28
N LEU A 417 24.92 -5.18 5.84
CA LEU A 417 24.78 -4.37 7.05
C LEU A 417 24.67 -5.19 8.34
N VAL A 418 24.18 -6.43 8.27
CA VAL A 418 24.22 -7.34 9.42
C VAL A 418 25.68 -7.67 9.82
N MET A 419 26.62 -7.56 8.87
CA MET A 419 28.07 -7.71 9.10
C MET A 419 28.76 -6.44 9.65
N LEU A 420 28.00 -5.42 10.07
CA LEU A 420 28.53 -4.22 10.76
C LEU A 420 28.24 -4.24 12.27
N GLU A 421 27.58 -5.28 12.77
CA GLU A 421 27.34 -5.53 14.20
C GLU A 421 28.49 -6.28 14.90
N ASP A 422 29.57 -6.62 14.19
CA ASP A 422 30.82 -7.12 14.78
C ASP A 422 31.84 -5.99 15.07
#